data_AF-A0A4R4MAX3-F1
#
_entry.id   AF-A0A4R4MAX3-F1
#
_cell.length_a   1.000
_cell.length_b   1.000
_cell.length_c   1.000
_cell.angle_alpha   90.00
_cell.angle_beta   90.00
_cell.angle_gamma   90.00
#
_symmetry.space_group_name_H-M   'P 1'
#
loop_
_entity.id
_entity.type
_entity.pdbx_description
1 polymer ?
#
loop_
_entity_poly.entity_id
_entity_poly.type
_entity_poly.pdbx_seq_one_letter_code
_entity_poly.pdbx_strand_id
1 'polypeptide(L)'
;MFSLGPSLLTMPELFRNLGVGCAMVEPKELCRYRFADGSWLRAFRDPGRMEEQVELLAPGPGAAWLAFYGWARECLAASRRTFFAGPLGRPPEQARIGDLLAVVPGRTLDGLARRYI
;
A
#
# COMPACT_ATOMS: atom_id res chain seq x y z
N MET A 1 14.74 15.34 -23.39
CA MET A 1 13.30 15.68 -23.47
C MET A 1 12.75 15.67 -22.06
N PHE A 2 12.03 16.72 -21.65
CA PHE A 2 11.34 16.78 -20.36
C PHE A 2 9.83 16.60 -20.60
N SER A 3 9.18 15.79 -19.78
CA SER A 3 7.73 15.61 -19.80
C SER A 3 7.12 16.29 -18.59
N LEU A 4 6.03 17.03 -18.80
CA LEU A 4 5.23 17.65 -17.75
C LEU A 4 3.99 16.82 -17.38
N GLY A 5 3.78 15.69 -18.06
CA GLY A 5 2.70 14.76 -17.78
C GLY A 5 3.00 13.84 -16.59
N PRO A 6 2.03 13.00 -16.19
CA PRO A 6 2.25 11.98 -15.16
C PRO A 6 3.45 11.09 -15.50
N SER A 7 4.38 10.98 -14.55
CA SER A 7 5.61 10.18 -14.70
C SER A 7 5.54 8.83 -13.98
N LEU A 8 4.55 8.64 -13.12
CA LEU A 8 4.29 7.39 -12.41
C LEU A 8 2.96 6.79 -12.89
N LEU A 9 3.02 5.53 -13.31
CA LEU A 9 1.85 4.74 -13.66
C LEU A 9 1.55 3.74 -12.53
N THR A 10 0.36 3.80 -11.97
CA THR A 10 -0.18 2.79 -11.05
C THR A 10 -1.22 1.95 -11.78
N MET A 11 -1.50 0.74 -11.27
CA MET A 11 -2.47 -0.20 -11.87
C MET A 11 -2.22 -0.49 -13.36
N PRO A 12 -1.00 -0.93 -13.73
CA PRO A 12 -0.62 -1.12 -15.14
C PRO A 12 -1.48 -2.15 -15.89
N GLU A 13 -2.14 -3.07 -15.18
CA GLU A 13 -3.09 -4.03 -15.73
C GLU A 13 -4.30 -3.38 -16.40
N LEU A 14 -4.77 -2.24 -15.88
CA LEU A 14 -5.90 -1.52 -16.47
C LEU A 14 -5.58 -1.07 -17.90
N PHE A 15 -4.38 -0.51 -18.10
CA PHE A 15 -3.90 -0.05 -19.40
C PHE A 15 -3.71 -1.22 -20.37
N ARG A 16 -3.15 -2.34 -19.89
CA ARG A 16 -3.03 -3.56 -20.70
C ARG A 16 -4.40 -4.08 -21.15
N ASN A 17 -5.39 -4.11 -20.26
CA ASN A 17 -6.74 -4.59 -20.57
C ASN A 17 -7.47 -3.69 -21.57
N LEU A 18 -7.14 -2.40 -21.60
CA LEU A 18 -7.66 -1.44 -22.59
C LEU A 18 -6.90 -1.50 -23.93
N GLY A 19 -5.93 -2.40 -24.09
CA GLY A 19 -5.11 -2.51 -25.30
C GLY A 19 -4.06 -1.40 -25.45
N VAL A 20 -3.81 -0.62 -24.39
CA VAL A 20 -2.79 0.44 -24.40
C VAL A 20 -1.42 -0.19 -24.16
N GLY A 21 -0.65 -0.36 -25.25
CA GLY A 21 0.74 -0.81 -25.20
C GLY A 21 1.66 0.31 -24.71
N CYS A 22 2.33 0.09 -23.58
CA CYS A 22 3.35 0.98 -23.05
C CYS A 22 4.52 0.13 -22.53
N ALA A 23 5.75 0.48 -22.92
CA ALA A 23 6.95 -0.09 -22.33
C ALA A 23 7.08 0.43 -20.89
N MET A 24 6.61 -0.37 -19.93
CA MET A 24 6.66 -0.03 -18.51
C MET A 24 7.94 -0.55 -17.88
N VAL A 25 8.64 0.32 -17.17
CA VAL A 25 9.82 -0.05 -16.39
C VAL A 25 9.47 0.09 -14.92
N GLU A 26 9.61 -1.00 -14.17
CA GLU A 26 9.40 -0.96 -12.73
C GLU A 26 10.61 -0.31 -12.05
N PRO A 27 10.42 0.77 -11.26
CA PRO A 27 11.53 1.43 -10.59
C PRO A 27 12.04 0.58 -9.42
N LYS A 28 13.38 0.46 -9.31
CA LYS A 28 14.02 -0.25 -8.19
C LYS A 28 13.77 0.39 -6.82
N GLU A 29 13.54 1.70 -6.82
CA GLU A 29 13.21 2.54 -5.67
C GLU A 29 11.97 3.34 -6.08
N LEU A 30 10.87 3.21 -5.33
CA LEU A 30 9.58 3.80 -5.70
C LEU A 30 9.64 5.33 -5.61
N CYS A 31 10.24 5.82 -4.53
CA CYS A 31 10.48 7.23 -4.29
C CYS A 31 11.55 7.41 -3.21
N ARG A 32 12.10 8.62 -3.15
CA ARG A 32 13.04 9.04 -2.12
C ARG A 32 12.52 10.30 -1.45
N TYR A 33 12.22 10.22 -0.17
CA TYR A 33 11.81 11.35 0.64
C TYR A 33 13.02 11.98 1.32
N ARG A 34 13.11 13.31 1.27
CA ARG A 34 14.01 14.11 2.08
C ARG A 34 13.17 14.94 3.02
N PHE A 35 13.45 14.85 4.31
CA PHE A 35 12.76 15.64 5.32
C PHE A 35 13.53 16.94 5.61
N ALA A 36 12.87 17.89 6.27
CA ALA A 36 13.44 19.21 6.54
C ALA A 36 14.65 19.16 7.49
N ASP A 37 14.70 18.16 8.36
CA ASP A 37 15.82 17.87 9.26
C ASP A 37 17.03 17.21 8.56
N GLY A 38 16.94 16.97 7.25
CA GLY A 38 17.98 16.33 6.45
C GLY A 38 17.94 14.81 6.47
N SER A 39 17.03 14.18 7.22
CA SER A 39 16.82 12.74 7.17
C SER A 39 16.21 12.31 5.84
N TRP A 40 16.35 11.01 5.54
CA TRP A 40 15.91 10.43 4.27
C TRP A 40 15.16 9.12 4.49
N LEU A 41 14.17 8.86 3.64
CA LEU A 41 13.49 7.58 3.55
C LEU A 41 13.45 7.14 2.08
N ARG A 42 14.00 5.95 1.79
CA ARG A 42 13.92 5.33 0.47
C ARG A 42 12.77 4.34 0.47
N ALA A 43 11.77 4.54 -0.39
CA ALA A 43 10.63 3.65 -0.44
C ALA A 43 10.90 2.49 -1.41
N PHE A 44 10.63 1.27 -0.95
CA PHE A 44 10.76 0.05 -1.75
C PHE A 44 9.42 -0.68 -1.84
N ARG A 45 9.21 -1.41 -2.94
CA ARG A 45 8.08 -2.34 -3.05
C ARG A 45 8.23 -3.54 -2.13
N ASP A 46 9.47 -3.99 -1.94
CA ASP A 46 9.77 -5.09 -1.04
C ASP A 46 9.58 -4.66 0.42
N PRO A 47 8.73 -5.36 1.20
CA PRO A 47 8.42 -4.94 2.56
C PRO A 47 9.59 -5.11 3.53
N GLY A 48 10.48 -6.09 3.35
CA GLY A 48 11.66 -6.24 4.22
C GLY A 48 12.64 -5.09 4.04
N ARG A 49 12.89 -4.69 2.79
CA ARG A 49 13.70 -3.50 2.48
C ARG A 49 13.05 -2.22 2.98
N MET A 50 11.72 -2.15 3.00
CA MET A 50 11.01 -0.98 3.53
C MET A 50 11.09 -0.91 5.06
N GLU A 51 10.96 -2.06 5.75
CA GLU A 51 11.21 -2.18 7.19
C GLU A 51 12.59 -1.66 7.57
N GLU A 52 13.64 -2.10 6.87
CA GLU A 52 15.01 -1.61 7.09
C GLU A 52 15.11 -0.08 6.97
N GLN A 53 14.41 0.53 6.02
CA GLN A 53 14.43 1.98 5.83
C GLN A 53 13.63 2.73 6.91
N VAL A 54 12.58 2.12 7.44
CA VAL A 54 11.82 2.69 8.57
C VAL A 54 12.66 2.67 9.84
N GLU A 55 13.38 1.58 10.11
CA GLU A 55 14.29 1.46 11.26
C GLU A 55 15.48 2.45 11.16
N LEU A 56 15.96 2.72 9.95
CA LEU A 56 16.99 3.74 9.73
C LEU A 56 16.46 5.17 9.87
N LEU A 57 15.18 5.41 9.59
CA LEU A 57 14.56 6.73 9.70
C LEU A 57 14.36 7.12 11.17
N ALA A 58 13.92 6.18 11.99
CA ALA A 58 13.81 6.32 13.43
C ALA A 58 14.06 4.94 14.08
N PRO A 59 14.75 4.84 15.23
CA PRO A 59 14.97 3.56 15.90
C PRO A 59 13.68 3.01 16.53
N GLY A 60 13.38 1.72 16.33
CA GLY A 60 12.26 0.98 16.93
C GLY A 60 11.05 0.62 16.04
N PRO A 61 10.57 1.47 15.10
CA PRO A 61 9.34 1.25 14.36
C PRO A 61 9.45 0.27 13.18
N GLY A 62 10.61 -0.32 12.86
CA GLY A 62 10.74 -1.23 11.72
C GLY A 62 9.77 -2.42 11.78
N ALA A 63 9.87 -3.21 12.85
CA ALA A 63 9.02 -4.40 13.05
C ALA A 63 7.52 -4.03 13.17
N ALA A 64 7.24 -2.92 13.82
CA ALA A 64 5.90 -2.33 13.93
C ALA A 64 5.30 -2.02 12.56
N TRP A 65 6.08 -1.37 11.71
CA TRP A 65 5.70 -1.05 10.35
C TRP A 65 5.44 -2.31 9.53
N LEU A 66 6.28 -3.34 9.66
CA LEU A 66 6.09 -4.61 8.94
C LEU A 66 4.81 -5.32 9.38
N ALA A 67 4.51 -5.34 10.68
CA ALA A 67 3.26 -5.87 11.21
C ALA A 67 2.04 -5.11 10.68
N PHE A 68 2.10 -3.77 10.66
CA PHE A 68 1.06 -2.93 10.07
C PHE A 68 0.87 -3.21 8.57
N TYR A 69 1.95 -3.37 7.81
CA TYR A 69 1.91 -3.73 6.40
C TYR A 69 1.24 -5.09 6.18
N GLY A 70 1.56 -6.09 7.01
CA GLY A 70 0.91 -7.40 7.00
C GLY A 70 -0.60 -7.29 7.20
N TRP A 71 -1.03 -6.58 8.23
CA TRP A 71 -2.44 -6.30 8.48
C TRP A 71 -3.11 -5.59 7.30
N ALA A 72 -2.49 -4.54 6.75
CA ALA A 72 -3.04 -3.80 5.60
C ALA A 72 -3.23 -4.70 4.36
N ARG A 73 -2.37 -5.71 4.15
CA ARG A 73 -2.54 -6.71 3.09
C ARG A 73 -3.77 -7.59 3.32
N GLU A 74 -4.04 -7.98 4.56
CA GLU A 74 -5.25 -8.73 4.92
C GLU A 74 -6.50 -7.89 4.66
N CYS A 75 -6.48 -6.60 5.03
CA CYS A 75 -7.55 -5.65 4.72
C CYS A 75 -7.82 -5.57 3.23
N LEU A 76 -6.78 -5.39 2.41
CA LEU A 76 -6.93 -5.34 0.96
C LEU A 76 -7.49 -6.64 0.39
N ALA A 77 -7.04 -7.79 0.89
CA ALA A 77 -7.56 -9.08 0.47
C ALA A 77 -9.06 -9.25 0.82
N ALA A 78 -9.47 -8.80 2.01
CA ALA A 78 -10.86 -8.78 2.42
C ALA A 78 -11.70 -7.82 1.56
N SER A 79 -11.22 -6.60 1.29
CA SER A 79 -11.90 -5.63 0.42
C SER A 79 -12.09 -6.15 -1.00
N ARG A 80 -11.12 -6.91 -1.54
CA ARG A 80 -11.22 -7.55 -2.86
C ARG A 80 -12.34 -8.60 -2.96
N ARG A 81 -12.66 -9.31 -1.87
CA ARG A 81 -13.74 -10.29 -1.80
C ARG A 81 -15.11 -9.67 -1.49
N THR A 82 -15.09 -8.46 -0.95
CA THR A 82 -16.28 -7.76 -0.46
C THR A 82 -16.57 -6.54 -1.34
N PHE A 83 -16.13 -5.36 -0.92
CA PHE A 83 -16.46 -4.08 -1.53
C PHE A 83 -16.09 -3.97 -3.02
N PHE A 84 -15.01 -4.63 -3.47
CA PHE A 84 -14.60 -4.65 -4.87
C PHE A 84 -15.05 -5.91 -5.64
N ALA A 85 -15.81 -6.80 -5.02
CA ALA A 85 -16.31 -8.01 -5.67
C ALA A 85 -17.65 -7.76 -6.36
N GLY A 86 -17.60 -7.56 -7.68
CA GLY A 86 -18.79 -7.48 -8.53
C GLY A 86 -19.23 -6.05 -8.89
N PRO A 87 -20.35 -5.91 -9.62
CA PRO A 87 -20.88 -4.62 -10.02
C PRO A 87 -21.20 -3.74 -8.81
N LEU A 88 -20.90 -2.44 -8.90
CA LEU A 88 -21.26 -1.46 -7.88
C LEU A 88 -22.76 -1.57 -7.55
N GLY A 89 -23.09 -1.70 -6.26
CA GLY A 89 -24.48 -1.80 -5.77
C GLY A 89 -25.02 -3.22 -5.61
N ARG A 90 -24.25 -4.27 -5.93
CA ARG A 90 -24.62 -5.65 -5.58
C ARG A 90 -23.95 -6.11 -4.29
N PRO A 91 -24.62 -6.93 -3.47
CA PRO A 91 -24.00 -7.54 -2.30
C PRO A 91 -22.86 -8.48 -2.74
N PRO A 92 -21.77 -8.55 -1.97
CA PRO A 92 -20.62 -9.37 -2.31
C PRO A 92 -20.95 -10.87 -2.23
N GLU A 93 -20.63 -11.61 -3.28
CA GLU A 93 -20.88 -13.06 -3.36
C GLU A 93 -19.84 -13.91 -2.59
N GLN A 94 -18.68 -13.34 -2.28
CA GLN A 94 -17.53 -14.08 -1.73
C GLN A 94 -17.10 -13.61 -0.32
N ALA A 95 -17.94 -12.80 0.34
CA ALA A 95 -17.68 -12.29 1.68
C ALA A 95 -17.62 -13.41 2.72
N ARG A 96 -16.71 -13.30 3.68
CA ARG A 96 -16.60 -14.21 4.82
C ARG A 96 -16.79 -13.45 6.13
N ILE A 97 -17.32 -14.10 7.16
CA ILE A 97 -17.49 -13.48 8.49
C ILE A 97 -16.15 -12.93 9.02
N GLY A 98 -15.05 -13.66 8.79
CA GLY A 98 -13.70 -13.22 9.16
C GLY A 98 -13.22 -11.93 8.49
N ASP A 99 -13.81 -11.51 7.36
CA ASP A 99 -13.45 -10.26 6.68
C ASP A 99 -13.79 -9.02 7.53
N LEU A 100 -14.76 -9.13 8.45
CA LEU A 100 -15.11 -8.05 9.38
C LEU A 100 -13.95 -7.68 10.32
N LEU A 101 -13.12 -8.66 10.68
CA LEU A 101 -11.96 -8.44 11.55
C LEU A 101 -10.86 -7.64 10.86
N ALA A 102 -10.80 -7.67 9.53
CA ALA A 102 -9.84 -6.88 8.77
C ALA A 102 -10.25 -5.40 8.69
N VAL A 103 -11.55 -5.09 8.67
CA VAL A 103 -12.04 -3.70 8.53
C VAL A 103 -12.00 -2.92 9.85
N VAL A 104 -11.84 -3.61 11.00
CA VAL A 104 -11.78 -3.05 12.37
C VAL A 104 -12.70 -1.83 12.55
N PRO A 105 -14.02 -1.99 12.37
CA PRO A 105 -14.96 -0.88 12.39
C PRO A 105 -14.83 -0.09 13.70
N GLY A 106 -14.68 1.22 13.60
CA GLY A 106 -14.56 2.12 14.74
C GLY A 106 -13.12 2.44 15.20
N ARG A 107 -12.08 2.01 14.48
CA ARG A 107 -10.70 2.46 14.73
C ARG A 107 -10.19 3.44 13.68
N THR A 108 -9.61 4.54 14.15
CA THR A 108 -8.95 5.54 13.32
C THR A 108 -7.50 5.13 13.03
N LEU A 109 -6.89 5.74 12.02
CA LEU A 109 -5.45 5.60 11.74
C LEU A 109 -4.59 5.93 12.98
N ASP A 110 -4.98 6.94 13.76
CA ASP A 110 -4.33 7.29 15.04
C ASP A 110 -4.47 6.17 16.09
N GLY A 111 -5.65 5.55 16.17
CA GLY A 111 -5.86 4.37 17.04
C GLY A 111 -5.07 3.13 16.60
N LEU A 112 -4.78 3.00 15.30
CA LEU A 112 -3.93 1.93 14.77
C LEU A 112 -2.45 2.23 15.00
N ALA A 113 -2.02 3.49 14.82
CA ALA A 113 -0.67 3.94 15.11
C ALA A 113 -0.26 3.55 16.54
N ARG A 114 -1.09 3.86 17.55
CA ARG A 114 -0.84 3.45 18.95
C ARG A 114 -0.77 1.94 19.21
N ARG A 115 -1.28 1.09 18.31
CA ARG A 115 -1.24 -0.36 18.47
C ARG A 115 0.09 -0.94 17.99
N TYR A 116 0.68 -0.32 16.98
CA TYR A 116 1.87 -0.83 16.32
C TYR A 116 3.13 -0.09 16.78
N ILE A 117 3.03 1.19 17.17
CA ILE A 117 4.15 2.00 17.70
C ILE A 117 4.41 1.69 19.17
#